data_AF-A0AAD1HWJ7-F1
#
_entry.id   AF-A0AAD1HWJ7-F1
#
_cell.length_a   1.000
_cell.length_b   1.000
_cell.length_c   1.000
_cell.angle_alpha   90.00
_cell.angle_beta   90.00
_cell.angle_gamma   90.00
#
_symmetry.space_group_name_H-M   'P 1'
#
loop_
_entity.id
_entity.type
_entity.pdbx_description
1 polymer ?
#
loop_
_entity_poly.entity_id
_entity_poly.type
_entity_poly.pdbx_seq_one_letter_code
_entity_poly.pdbx_strand_id
1 'polypeptide(L)'
;MRNDEDVTASARRQLAEKVDLREIAHLEQLAVFSDPGRVPGVRTIASTFLGLVPSPADPELPDDTHWHPVDDLPPMAFDHATMVSHAHSRLVAKMSYTNIGFALAPTEFVLSTLRDIYSVVLGYQVDATNLQRVLVRRGVITRTGTTARSGRSGGRPAARYRFTDAELRVTDEFAALRPPG
;
A
#
# COMPACT_ATOMS: atom_id res chain seq x y z
N MET A 1 21.90 10.30 -3.88
CA MET A 1 22.19 9.32 -4.93
C MET A 1 23.70 9.26 -5.10
N ARG A 2 24.29 8.07 -5.10
CA ARG A 2 25.71 7.87 -5.44
C ARG A 2 25.92 8.04 -6.95
N ASN A 3 27.16 8.20 -7.39
CA ASN A 3 27.45 8.45 -8.81
C ASN A 3 27.31 7.20 -9.70
N ASP A 4 27.21 6.03 -9.09
CA ASP A 4 27.17 4.70 -9.71
C ASP A 4 25.79 4.00 -9.63
N GLU A 5 24.76 4.70 -9.13
CA GLU A 5 23.41 4.17 -8.99
C GLU A 5 22.38 5.08 -9.70
N ASP A 6 21.34 4.47 -10.27
CA ASP A 6 20.17 5.24 -10.72
C ASP A 6 19.26 5.59 -9.53
N VAL A 7 18.23 6.40 -9.80
CA VAL A 7 17.30 6.89 -8.78
C VAL A 7 16.51 5.76 -8.11
N THR A 8 16.18 4.69 -8.84
CA THR A 8 15.45 3.53 -8.33
C THR A 8 16.34 2.68 -7.44
N ALA A 9 17.58 2.42 -7.85
CA ALA A 9 18.60 1.74 -7.07
C ALA A 9 18.92 2.53 -5.79
N SER A 10 19.02 3.86 -5.88
CA SER A 10 19.18 4.74 -4.73
C SER A 10 18.03 4.61 -3.74
N ALA A 11 16.79 4.62 -4.23
CA ALA A 11 15.60 4.48 -3.38
C ALA A 11 15.57 3.12 -2.68
N ARG A 12 15.85 2.03 -3.41
CA ARG A 12 15.96 0.68 -2.83
C ARG A 12 17.04 0.62 -1.76
N ARG A 13 18.25 1.13 -2.02
CA ARG A 13 19.33 1.15 -1.03
C ARG A 13 18.98 1.96 0.22
N GLN A 14 18.43 3.16 0.05
CA GLN A 14 18.01 4.02 1.18
C GLN A 14 16.90 3.36 2.02
N LEU A 15 15.98 2.65 1.37
CA LEU A 15 14.99 1.83 2.07
C LEU A 15 15.67 0.69 2.83
N ALA A 16 16.65 -0.02 2.24
CA ALA A 16 17.40 -1.10 2.89
C ALA A 16 18.18 -0.68 4.13
N GLU A 17 18.68 0.54 4.13
CA GLU A 17 19.42 1.09 5.27
C GLU A 17 18.47 1.39 6.45
N LYS A 18 17.16 1.49 6.23
CA LYS A 18 16.17 1.95 7.22
C LYS A 18 15.04 0.96 7.52
N VAL A 19 14.77 0.05 6.61
CA VAL A 19 13.66 -0.90 6.65
C VAL A 19 14.18 -2.18 6.01
N ASP A 20 13.93 -3.31 6.64
CA ASP A 20 14.27 -4.60 6.03
C ASP A 20 13.54 -4.76 4.68
N LEU A 21 14.29 -4.63 3.57
CA LEU A 21 13.75 -4.69 2.20
C LEU A 21 13.04 -6.00 1.88
N ARG A 22 13.27 -7.06 2.66
CA ARG A 22 12.65 -8.37 2.44
C ARG A 22 11.12 -8.30 2.45
N GLU A 23 10.56 -7.25 3.04
CA GLU A 23 9.11 -7.10 3.20
C GLU A 23 8.47 -6.09 2.23
N ILE A 24 9.23 -5.41 1.36
CA ILE A 24 8.62 -4.48 0.39
C ILE A 24 7.99 -5.27 -0.76
N ALA A 25 6.66 -5.29 -0.79
CA ALA A 25 5.88 -5.98 -1.82
C ALA A 25 5.66 -5.13 -3.09
N HIS A 26 5.73 -3.79 -2.98
CA HIS A 26 5.63 -2.89 -4.13
C HIS A 26 6.46 -1.63 -3.92
N LEU A 27 7.14 -1.17 -4.97
CA LEU A 27 7.89 0.09 -4.98
C LEU A 27 7.69 0.79 -6.32
N GLU A 28 7.21 2.03 -6.29
CA GLU A 28 7.05 2.85 -7.50
C GLU A 28 7.51 4.28 -7.30
N GLN A 29 7.98 4.91 -8.37
CA GLN A 29 8.26 6.34 -8.36
C GLN A 29 6.94 7.13 -8.28
N LEU A 30 6.87 8.08 -7.35
CA LEU A 30 5.67 8.85 -7.06
C LEU A 30 5.63 10.15 -7.87
N ALA A 31 6.59 11.05 -7.61
CA ALA A 31 6.68 12.37 -8.20
C ALA A 31 8.08 12.99 -8.02
N VAL A 32 8.36 14.03 -8.81
CA VAL A 32 9.52 14.91 -8.64
C VAL A 32 9.07 16.22 -8.00
N PHE A 33 9.73 16.62 -6.93
CA PHE A 33 9.52 17.87 -6.21
C PHE A 33 10.71 18.79 -6.48
N SER A 34 10.45 19.91 -7.15
CA SER A 34 11.48 20.79 -7.70
C SER A 34 11.25 22.28 -7.42
N ASP A 35 10.27 22.63 -6.58
CA ASP A 35 10.03 24.01 -6.16
C ASP A 35 11.34 24.65 -5.64
N PRO A 36 11.75 25.86 -6.08
CA PRO A 36 13.01 26.46 -5.67
C PRO A 36 13.13 26.77 -4.17
N GLY A 37 12.01 27.01 -3.48
CA GLY A 37 11.93 27.36 -2.07
C GLY A 37 11.66 26.18 -1.13
N ARG A 38 11.52 24.96 -1.65
CA ARG A 38 11.16 23.78 -0.82
C ARG A 38 12.16 23.44 0.28
N VAL A 39 13.44 23.70 0.05
CA VAL A 39 14.51 23.49 1.03
C VAL A 39 15.34 24.78 1.09
N PRO A 40 15.53 25.38 2.27
CA PRO A 40 16.42 26.54 2.44
C PRO A 40 17.86 26.22 2.02
N GLY A 41 18.52 27.18 1.36
CA GLY A 41 19.92 27.06 0.98
C GLY A 41 20.10 26.54 -0.45
N VAL A 42 20.75 25.39 -0.61
CA VAL A 42 21.12 24.87 -1.94
C VAL A 42 19.88 24.38 -2.68
N ARG A 43 19.78 24.73 -3.97
CA ARG A 43 18.69 24.25 -4.83
C ARG A 43 18.64 22.73 -4.80
N THR A 44 17.53 22.20 -4.28
CA THR A 44 17.37 20.76 -4.05
C THR A 44 16.15 20.24 -4.80
N ILE A 45 16.36 19.25 -5.65
CA ILE A 45 15.31 18.50 -6.34
C ILE A 45 15.21 17.12 -5.68
N ALA A 46 13.99 16.68 -5.38
CA ALA A 46 13.74 15.35 -4.82
C ALA A 46 12.92 14.49 -5.79
N SER A 47 13.36 13.26 -6.00
CA SER A 47 12.52 12.21 -6.59
C SER A 47 12.01 11.32 -5.47
N THR A 48 10.71 11.13 -5.40
CA THR A 48 10.03 10.41 -4.30
C THR A 48 9.50 9.07 -4.77
N PHE A 49 9.37 8.13 -3.84
CA PHE A 49 8.88 6.78 -4.08
C PHE A 49 7.79 6.42 -3.08
N LEU A 50 6.84 5.60 -3.53
CA LEU A 50 5.84 4.94 -2.70
C LEU A 50 6.24 3.47 -2.56
N GLY A 51 6.56 3.06 -1.33
CA GLY A 51 6.78 1.66 -0.96
C GLY A 51 5.57 1.12 -0.19
N LEU A 52 5.14 -0.11 -0.49
CA LEU A 52 4.10 -0.82 0.24
C LEU A 52 4.68 -2.09 0.85
N VAL A 53 4.31 -2.32 2.11
CA VAL A 53 4.70 -3.47 2.92
C VAL A 53 3.42 -4.22 3.30
N PRO A 54 3.37 -5.57 3.17
CA PRO A 54 2.21 -6.35 3.57
C PRO A 54 1.86 -6.16 5.04
N SER A 55 0.58 -6.28 5.40
CA SER A 55 0.11 -6.30 6.77
C SER A 55 -0.37 -7.71 7.16
N PRO A 56 0.03 -8.25 8.32
CA PRO A 56 1.01 -7.69 9.25
C PRO A 56 2.43 -7.89 8.73
N ALA A 57 3.25 -6.85 8.87
CA ALA A 57 4.70 -6.90 8.72
C ALA A 57 5.31 -6.40 10.04
N ASP A 58 6.46 -6.95 10.39
CA ASP A 58 7.19 -6.58 11.61
C ASP A 58 8.67 -6.37 11.25
N PRO A 59 8.96 -5.37 10.40
CA PRO A 59 10.32 -5.13 9.98
C PRO A 59 11.14 -4.65 11.17
N GLU A 60 12.41 -5.08 11.22
CA GLU A 60 13.37 -4.50 12.15
C GLU A 60 13.63 -3.04 11.73
N LEU A 61 13.24 -2.10 12.59
CA LEU A 61 13.39 -0.67 12.37
C LEU A 61 14.54 -0.12 13.23
N PRO A 62 15.34 0.83 12.71
CA PRO A 62 16.27 1.60 13.52
C PRO A 62 15.57 2.35 14.67
N ASP A 63 16.32 2.66 15.74
CA ASP A 63 15.80 3.34 16.94
C ASP A 63 15.11 4.69 16.65
N ASP A 64 15.47 5.36 15.54
CA ASP A 64 14.93 6.65 15.12
C ASP A 64 13.77 6.55 14.11
N THR A 65 13.26 5.34 13.86
CA THR A 65 12.27 5.05 12.82
C THR A 65 11.07 4.31 13.41
N HIS A 66 9.87 4.82 13.15
CA HIS A 66 8.62 4.26 13.68
C HIS A 66 7.50 4.28 12.64
N TRP A 67 6.52 3.37 12.81
CA TRP A 67 5.25 3.45 12.11
C TRP A 67 4.37 4.54 12.72
N HIS A 68 3.84 5.41 11.88
CA HIS A 68 2.89 6.46 12.27
C HIS A 68 1.54 6.26 11.55
N PRO A 69 0.40 6.45 12.22
CA PRO A 69 -0.88 6.60 11.54
C PRO A 69 -0.81 7.75 10.52
N VAL A 70 -1.35 7.55 9.32
CA VAL A 70 -1.30 8.57 8.25
C VAL A 70 -2.09 9.84 8.60
N ASP A 71 -3.07 9.68 9.48
CA ASP A 71 -3.99 10.65 10.03
C ASP A 71 -3.49 11.26 11.35
N ASP A 72 -2.34 10.82 11.87
CA ASP A 72 -1.67 11.36 13.06
C ASP A 72 -0.14 11.42 12.88
N LEU A 73 0.29 12.20 11.89
CA LEU A 73 1.70 12.36 11.54
C LEU A 73 2.36 13.46 12.39
N PRO A 74 3.62 13.26 12.84
CA PRO A 74 4.38 14.30 13.52
C PRO A 74 4.73 15.45 12.56
N PRO A 75 5.20 16.60 13.08
CA PRO A 75 5.76 17.66 12.24
C PRO A 75 6.86 17.11 11.33
N MET A 76 6.71 17.31 10.02
CA MET A 76 7.64 16.79 9.03
C MET A 76 8.57 17.88 8.48
N ALA A 77 9.77 17.48 8.09
CA ALA A 77 10.75 18.39 7.48
C ALA A 77 10.27 18.89 6.11
N PHE A 78 10.51 20.17 5.83
CA PHE A 78 10.30 20.78 4.51
C PHE A 78 8.86 20.55 3.99
N ASP A 79 8.75 20.01 2.77
CA ASP A 79 7.50 19.66 2.08
C ASP A 79 7.16 18.16 2.17
N HIS A 80 7.75 17.41 3.12
CA HIS A 80 7.49 15.97 3.26
C HIS A 80 6.01 15.66 3.56
N ALA A 81 5.30 16.56 4.25
CA ALA A 81 3.85 16.43 4.45
C ALA A 81 3.08 16.37 3.11
N THR A 82 3.47 17.21 2.16
CA THR A 82 2.92 17.20 0.80
C THR A 82 3.26 15.89 0.09
N MET A 83 4.48 15.39 0.24
CA MET A 83 4.89 14.10 -0.34
C MET A 83 4.04 12.94 0.19
N VAL A 84 3.79 12.88 1.50
CA VAL A 84 2.95 11.84 2.11
C VAL A 84 1.50 11.96 1.63
N SER A 85 0.95 13.18 1.55
CA SER A 85 -0.39 13.40 1.00
C SER A 85 -0.52 12.92 -0.46
N HIS A 86 0.50 13.18 -1.28
CA HIS A 86 0.56 12.69 -2.67
C HIS A 86 0.64 11.16 -2.73
N ALA A 87 1.44 10.55 -1.86
CA ALA A 87 1.60 9.10 -1.75
C ALA A 87 0.28 8.42 -1.37
N HIS A 88 -0.40 8.95 -0.35
CA HIS A 88 -1.71 8.46 0.09
C HIS A 88 -2.75 8.60 -1.04
N SER A 89 -2.83 9.76 -1.69
CA SER A 89 -3.76 10.00 -2.80
C SER A 89 -3.51 9.05 -3.98
N ARG A 90 -2.24 8.77 -4.29
CA ARG A 90 -1.85 7.80 -5.32
C ARG A 90 -2.32 6.38 -4.95
N LEU A 91 -2.12 5.98 -3.71
CA LEU A 91 -2.54 4.67 -3.23
C LEU A 91 -4.06 4.52 -3.32
N VAL A 92 -4.83 5.47 -2.77
CA VAL A 92 -6.30 5.51 -2.84
C VAL A 92 -6.79 5.36 -4.28
N ALA A 93 -6.21 6.12 -5.22
CA ALA A 93 -6.57 6.01 -6.62
C ALA A 93 -6.32 4.59 -7.16
N LYS A 94 -5.12 4.04 -6.92
CA LYS A 94 -4.73 2.71 -7.43
C LYS A 94 -5.58 1.58 -6.86
N MET A 95 -6.12 1.71 -5.65
CA MET A 95 -7.04 0.71 -5.07
C MET A 95 -8.31 0.49 -5.93
N SER A 96 -8.72 1.50 -6.70
CA SER A 96 -9.95 1.45 -7.49
C SER A 96 -9.80 0.75 -8.84
N TYR A 97 -8.67 0.98 -9.52
CA TYR A 97 -8.45 0.56 -10.91
C TYR A 97 -7.32 -0.47 -11.10
N THR A 98 -6.58 -0.82 -10.04
CA THR A 98 -5.49 -1.82 -10.09
C THR A 98 -5.70 -2.96 -9.07
N ASN A 99 -4.82 -3.94 -9.08
CA ASN A 99 -4.76 -5.01 -8.08
C ASN A 99 -3.84 -4.67 -6.87
N ILE A 100 -3.38 -3.42 -6.71
CA ILE A 100 -2.32 -3.01 -5.75
C ILE A 100 -2.53 -3.49 -4.30
N GLY A 101 -3.76 -3.81 -3.91
CA GLY A 101 -4.05 -4.44 -2.62
C GLY A 101 -3.25 -5.72 -2.34
N PHE A 102 -2.70 -6.39 -3.37
CA PHE A 102 -1.79 -7.53 -3.20
C PHE A 102 -0.56 -7.18 -2.36
N ALA A 103 -0.10 -5.92 -2.44
CA ALA A 103 1.09 -5.46 -1.76
C ALA A 103 0.85 -5.12 -0.28
N LEU A 104 -0.42 -5.10 0.15
CA LEU A 104 -0.84 -4.80 1.53
C LEU A 104 -1.44 -6.02 2.24
N ALA A 105 -2.03 -6.95 1.50
CA ALA A 105 -2.65 -8.12 2.10
C ALA A 105 -1.63 -9.23 2.36
N PRO A 106 -1.88 -10.12 3.34
CA PRO A 106 -1.13 -11.38 3.45
C PRO A 106 -1.25 -12.22 2.17
N THR A 107 -0.36 -13.21 2.00
CA THR A 107 -0.43 -14.15 0.86
C THR A 107 -1.77 -14.88 0.76
N GLU A 108 -2.37 -15.20 1.92
CA GLU A 108 -3.73 -15.73 2.01
C GLU A 108 -4.54 -15.02 3.10
N PHE A 109 -5.78 -14.68 2.80
CA PHE A 109 -6.64 -13.90 3.70
C PHE A 109 -8.09 -14.36 3.65
N VAL A 110 -8.83 -14.00 4.69
CA VAL A 110 -10.30 -13.99 4.67
C VAL A 110 -10.79 -12.64 4.15
N LEU A 111 -12.01 -12.58 3.59
CA LEU A 111 -12.52 -11.34 3.00
C LEU A 111 -12.63 -10.18 3.98
N SER A 112 -12.87 -10.44 5.27
CA SER A 112 -12.92 -9.39 6.29
C SER A 112 -11.59 -8.67 6.42
N THR A 113 -10.46 -9.39 6.39
CA THR A 113 -9.11 -8.80 6.43
C THR A 113 -8.87 -7.90 5.22
N LEU A 114 -9.22 -8.39 4.02
CA LEU A 114 -9.04 -7.58 2.81
C LEU A 114 -9.95 -6.33 2.82
N ARG A 115 -11.19 -6.48 3.28
CA ARG A 115 -12.13 -5.37 3.47
C ARG A 115 -11.56 -4.34 4.44
N ASP A 116 -10.95 -4.75 5.54
CA ASP A 116 -10.37 -3.81 6.52
C ASP A 116 -9.23 -3.01 5.91
N ILE A 117 -8.33 -3.66 5.18
CA ILE A 117 -7.25 -2.98 4.42
C ILE A 117 -7.84 -1.96 3.44
N TYR A 118 -8.82 -2.37 2.62
CA TYR A 118 -9.46 -1.47 1.67
C TYR A 118 -10.16 -0.29 2.36
N SER A 119 -10.83 -0.53 3.49
CA SER A 119 -11.57 0.52 4.22
C SER A 119 -10.64 1.55 4.85
N VAL A 120 -9.52 1.10 5.43
CA VAL A 120 -8.50 1.98 6.00
C VAL A 120 -7.88 2.84 4.91
N VAL A 121 -7.44 2.23 3.80
CA VAL A 121 -6.80 2.97 2.71
C VAL A 121 -7.77 3.96 2.07
N LEU A 122 -9.03 3.58 1.83
CA LEU A 122 -10.01 4.43 1.16
C LEU A 122 -10.64 5.49 2.08
N GLY A 123 -10.48 5.36 3.40
CA GLY A 123 -11.07 6.26 4.39
C GLY A 123 -12.59 6.11 4.57
N TYR A 124 -13.18 5.01 4.11
CA TYR A 124 -14.61 4.72 4.31
C TYR A 124 -14.88 3.22 4.38
N GLN A 125 -16.02 2.84 4.97
CA GLN A 125 -16.40 1.44 5.14
C GLN A 125 -16.70 0.77 3.80
N VAL A 126 -16.00 -0.33 3.51
CA VAL A 126 -16.22 -1.15 2.33
C VAL A 126 -17.09 -2.36 2.69
N ASP A 127 -18.08 -2.66 1.85
CA ASP A 127 -18.86 -3.89 1.98
C ASP A 127 -18.06 -5.12 1.48
N ALA A 128 -17.91 -6.13 2.34
CA ALA A 128 -17.10 -7.31 2.04
C ALA A 128 -17.68 -8.15 0.89
N THR A 129 -19.01 -8.25 0.80
CA THR A 129 -19.69 -9.04 -0.25
C THR A 129 -19.53 -8.36 -1.61
N ASN A 130 -19.69 -7.04 -1.67
CA ASN A 130 -19.49 -6.27 -2.88
C ASN A 130 -18.02 -6.28 -3.31
N LEU A 131 -17.09 -6.08 -2.39
CA LEU A 131 -15.65 -6.18 -2.65
C LEU A 131 -15.30 -7.54 -3.25
N GLN A 132 -15.73 -8.63 -2.61
CA GLN A 132 -15.53 -9.98 -3.12
C GLN A 132 -16.08 -10.13 -4.54
N ARG A 133 -17.34 -9.73 -4.76
CA ARG A 133 -18.02 -9.87 -6.05
C ARG A 133 -17.25 -9.13 -7.16
N VAL A 134 -16.80 -7.90 -6.89
CA VAL A 134 -16.04 -7.09 -7.85
C VAL A 134 -14.69 -7.73 -8.14
N LEU A 135 -13.91 -8.07 -7.11
CA LEU A 135 -12.55 -8.59 -7.29
C LEU A 135 -12.54 -9.99 -7.93
N VAL A 136 -13.50 -10.86 -7.60
CA VAL A 136 -13.65 -12.17 -8.25
C VAL A 136 -14.05 -12.01 -9.71
N ARG A 137 -15.03 -11.13 -10.01
CA ARG A 137 -15.47 -10.87 -11.40
C ARG A 137 -14.31 -10.36 -12.26
N ARG A 138 -13.42 -9.54 -11.70
CA ARG A 138 -12.23 -9.01 -12.38
C ARG A 138 -11.05 -9.99 -12.40
N GLY A 139 -11.20 -11.18 -11.83
CA GLY A 139 -10.10 -12.15 -11.72
C GLY A 139 -8.90 -11.61 -10.94
N VAL A 140 -9.13 -10.79 -9.91
CA VAL A 140 -8.08 -10.22 -9.05
C VAL A 140 -7.78 -11.14 -7.87
N ILE A 141 -8.81 -11.81 -7.35
CA ILE A 141 -8.68 -12.79 -6.26
C ILE A 141 -9.32 -14.11 -6.65
N THR A 142 -8.80 -15.19 -6.08
CA THR A 142 -9.35 -16.54 -6.21
C THR A 142 -9.42 -17.25 -4.87
N ARG A 143 -10.31 -18.22 -4.74
CA ARG A 143 -10.40 -19.09 -3.57
C ARG A 143 -9.19 -20.03 -3.53
N THR A 144 -8.66 -20.26 -2.34
CA THR A 144 -7.57 -21.22 -2.14
C THR A 144 -8.06 -22.66 -2.00
N GLY A 145 -9.37 -22.86 -1.78
CA GLY A 145 -9.97 -24.15 -1.41
C GLY A 145 -9.88 -24.46 0.08
N THR A 146 -9.18 -23.63 0.86
CA THR A 146 -9.06 -23.76 2.32
C THR A 146 -10.01 -22.81 3.05
N THR A 147 -10.21 -23.06 4.34
CA THR A 147 -11.00 -22.19 5.23
C THR A 147 -10.18 -21.79 6.44
N ALA A 148 -10.49 -20.64 7.03
CA ALA A 148 -9.93 -20.22 8.31
C ALA A 148 -10.33 -21.20 9.42
N ARG A 149 -9.53 -21.27 10.50
CA ARG A 149 -9.90 -22.07 11.67
C ARG A 149 -11.23 -21.57 12.23
N SER A 150 -12.11 -22.49 12.61
CA SER A 150 -13.36 -22.17 13.29
C SER A 150 -13.05 -21.36 14.55
N GLY A 151 -13.68 -20.20 14.72
CA GLY A 151 -13.57 -19.42 15.95
C GLY A 151 -14.22 -20.15 17.14
N ARG A 152 -13.88 -19.72 18.37
CA ARG A 152 -14.49 -20.24 19.62
C ARG A 152 -16.03 -20.14 19.65
N SER A 153 -16.60 -19.26 18.83
CA SER A 153 -18.04 -18.99 18.70
C SER A 153 -18.79 -19.92 17.72
N GLY A 154 -18.14 -20.92 17.11
CA GLY A 154 -18.83 -22.01 16.40
C GLY A 154 -19.44 -21.68 15.03
N GLY A 155 -19.11 -20.53 14.43
CA GLY A 155 -19.58 -20.16 13.10
C GLY A 155 -18.92 -20.96 11.96
N ARG A 156 -19.55 -20.97 10.77
CA ARG A 156 -18.99 -21.59 9.56
C ARG A 156 -17.60 -20.99 9.27
N PRO A 157 -16.56 -21.82 9.09
CA PRO A 157 -15.23 -21.37 8.68
C PRO A 157 -15.25 -20.44 7.47
N ALA A 158 -14.65 -19.26 7.61
CA ALA A 158 -14.55 -18.29 6.51
C ALA A 158 -13.64 -18.86 5.40
N ALA A 159 -14.07 -18.76 4.14
CA ALA A 159 -13.23 -19.17 3.02
C ALA A 159 -11.98 -18.30 2.90
N ARG A 160 -10.87 -18.93 2.50
CA ARG A 160 -9.61 -18.23 2.22
C ARG A 160 -9.48 -17.90 0.73
N TYR A 161 -8.84 -16.76 0.49
CA TYR A 161 -8.60 -16.18 -0.81
C TYR A 161 -7.15 -15.76 -0.90
N ARG A 162 -6.67 -15.59 -2.13
CA ARG A 162 -5.39 -14.99 -2.47
C ARG A 162 -5.53 -14.14 -3.73
N PHE A 163 -4.63 -13.20 -3.92
CA PHE A 163 -4.49 -12.53 -5.22
C PHE A 163 -4.03 -13.54 -6.28
N THR A 164 -4.45 -13.33 -7.53
CA THR A 164 -4.09 -14.20 -8.66
C THR A 164 -2.64 -14.02 -9.11
N ASP A 165 -2.08 -12.85 -8.85
CA ASP A 165 -0.75 -12.41 -9.24
C ASP A 165 -0.28 -11.33 -8.26
N ALA A 166 1.04 -11.16 -8.16
CA ALA A 166 1.71 -10.17 -7.31
C ALA A 166 2.47 -9.12 -8.16
N GLU A 167 2.04 -8.95 -9.41
CA GLU A 167 2.56 -7.90 -10.29
C GLU A 167 1.48 -6.85 -10.48
N LEU A 168 1.85 -5.57 -10.39
CA LEU A 168 0.89 -4.49 -10.54
C LEU A 168 0.31 -4.48 -11.96
N ARG A 169 -1.02 -4.60 -12.05
CA ARG A 169 -1.76 -4.47 -13.31
C ARG A 169 -3.05 -3.68 -13.13
N VAL A 170 -3.50 -3.07 -14.21
CA VAL A 170 -4.82 -2.47 -14.29
C VAL A 170 -5.87 -3.58 -14.33
N THR A 171 -6.92 -3.45 -13.51
CA THR A 171 -7.98 -4.45 -13.34
C THR A 171 -9.31 -3.99 -13.91
N ASP A 172 -9.48 -2.68 -14.08
CA ASP A 172 -10.63 -2.04 -14.71
C ASP A 172 -10.28 -0.58 -15.01
N GLU A 173 -10.10 -0.23 -16.28
CA GLU A 173 -9.70 1.12 -16.72
C GLU A 173 -10.75 2.21 -16.39
N PHE A 174 -11.98 1.81 -16.02
CA PHE A 174 -13.11 2.72 -15.82
C PHE A 174 -13.71 2.69 -14.41
N ALA A 175 -13.09 1.99 -13.46
CA ALA A 175 -13.61 1.86 -12.11
C ALA A 175 -13.13 2.93 -11.14
N ALA A 176 -14.05 3.78 -10.71
CA ALA A 176 -13.96 4.44 -9.42
C ALA A 176 -14.76 3.60 -8.40
N LEU A 177 -14.14 3.18 -7.31
CA LEU A 177 -14.89 2.80 -6.12
C LEU A 177 -15.56 4.09 -5.63
N ARG A 178 -16.85 4.28 -5.94
CA ARG A 178 -17.57 5.46 -5.49
C ARG A 178 -17.82 5.34 -3.98
N PRO A 179 -17.63 6.42 -3.20
CA PRO A 179 -18.13 6.46 -1.83
C PRO A 179 -19.65 6.20 -1.83
N PRO A 180 -20.21 5.61 -0.76
CA PRO A 180 -21.65 5.62 -0.57
C PRO A 180 -22.16 7.07 -0.52
N GLY A 181 -23.20 7.35 -1.31
CA GLY A 181 -23.86 8.67 -1.38
C GLY A 181 -24.79 8.94 -0.21
#